data_AF-A0A6N6SSF6-F1
#
_entry.id   AF-A0A6N6SSF6-F1
#
_cell.length_a   1.000
_cell.length_b   1.000
_cell.length_c   1.000
_cell.angle_alpha   90.00
_cell.angle_beta   90.00
_cell.angle_gamma   90.00
#
_symmetry.space_group_name_H-M   'P 1'
#
loop_
_entity.id
_entity.type
_entity.pdbx_description
1 polymer ?
#
loop_
_entity_poly.entity_id
_entity_poly.type
_entity_poly.pdbx_seq_one_letter_code
_entity_poly.pdbx_strand_id
1 'polypeptide(L)' 'MLRIAAVVWIVLATTLAGIGLLVVVATPSLAGQAQLLIPIVCGAAIIVAMPLSYVVARRIARATAT' A
#
# COMPACT_ATOMS: atom_id res chain seq x y z
N MET A 1 6.29 12.54 14.17
CA MET A 1 5.24 12.03 13.25
C MET A 1 5.80 11.27 12.05
N LEU A 2 6.83 11.78 11.35
CA LEU A 2 7.38 11.12 10.16
C LEU A 2 7.84 9.67 10.38
N ARG A 3 8.38 9.33 11.55
CA ARG A 3 8.73 7.94 11.91
C ARG A 3 7.51 7.01 11.91
N ILE A 4 6.41 7.43 12.55
CA ILE A 4 5.14 6.67 12.57
C ILE A 4 4.56 6.58 11.17
N ALA A 5 4.56 7.70 10.42
CA ALA A 5 4.08 7.73 9.05
C ALA A 5 4.89 6.78 8.14
N ALA A 6 6.21 6.73 8.28
CA ALA A 6 7.07 5.83 7.51
C ALA A 6 6.77 4.35 7.80
N VAL A 7 6.60 3.99 9.08
CA VAL A 7 6.25 2.60 9.46
C VAL A 7 4.87 2.24 8.89
N VAL A 8 3.88 3.11 9.08
CA VAL A 8 2.52 2.90 8.55
C VAL A 8 2.53 2.84 7.03
N TRP A 9 3.36 3.64 6.37
CA TRP A 9 3.52 3.64 4.92
C TRP A 9 4.06 2.31 4.41
N ILE A 10 5.12 1.77 5.02
CA ILE A 10 5.69 0.47 4.63
C ILE A 10 4.64 -0.64 4.74
N VAL A 11 3.91 -0.68 5.86
CA VAL A 11 2.86 -1.67 6.08
C VAL A 11 1.74 -1.52 5.05
N LEU A 12 1.27 -0.29 4.80
CA LEU A 12 0.21 -0.04 3.82
C LEU A 12 0.64 -0.37 2.39
N ALA A 13 1.83 0.04 1.99
CA ALA A 13 2.36 -0.19 0.64
C ALA A 13 2.49 -1.69 0.36
N THR A 14 3.07 -2.45 1.28
CA THR A 14 3.25 -3.90 1.14
C THR A 14 1.92 -4.65 1.16
N THR A 15 0.99 -4.26 2.03
CA THR A 15 -0.35 -4.87 2.10
C THR A 15 -1.14 -4.63 0.82
N LEU A 16 -1.18 -3.39 0.32
CA LEU A 16 -1.86 -3.03 -0.93
C LEU A 16 -1.22 -3.71 -2.14
N ALA A 17 0.11 -3.75 -2.20
CA ALA A 17 0.82 -4.47 -3.25
C ALA A 17 0.49 -5.98 -3.22
N GLY A 18 0.49 -6.61 -2.05
CA GLY A 18 0.13 -8.01 -1.88
C GLY A 18 -1.31 -8.33 -2.30
N ILE A 19 -2.27 -7.47 -1.94
CA ILE A 19 -3.67 -7.61 -2.37
C ILE A 19 -3.78 -7.51 -3.89
N GLY A 20 -3.15 -6.50 -4.49
CA GLY A 20 -3.19 -6.33 -5.95
C GLY A 20 -2.48 -7.47 -6.68
N LEU A 21 -1.37 -7.98 -6.14
CA LEU A 21 -0.66 -9.15 -6.66
C LEU A 21 -1.57 -10.38 -6.66
N LEU A 22 -2.27 -10.62 -5.55
CA LEU A 22 -3.25 -11.70 -5.43
C LEU A 22 -4.34 -11.58 -6.48
N VAL A 23 -4.88 -10.39 -6.72
CA VAL A 23 -5.89 -10.17 -7.76
C VAL A 23 -5.36 -10.50 -9.15
N VAL A 24 -4.13 -10.08 -9.48
CA VAL A 24 -3.51 -10.33 -10.79
C VAL A 24 -3.27 -11.83 -11.01
N VAL A 25 -2.77 -12.54 -10.00
CA VAL A 25 -2.40 -13.96 -10.14
C VAL A 25 -3.61 -14.88 -10.01
N ALA A 26 -4.57 -14.56 -9.15
CA ALA A 26 -5.79 -15.36 -8.96
C ALA A 26 -6.77 -15.25 -10.14
N THR A 27 -6.64 -14.23 -10.99
CA THR A 27 -7.52 -14.01 -12.14
C THR A 27 -6.82 -14.48 -13.43
N PRO A 28 -7.26 -15.58 -14.08
CA PRO A 28 -6.55 -16.15 -15.23
C PRO A 28 -6.38 -15.19 -16.40
N SER A 29 -7.35 -14.29 -16.64
CA SER A 29 -7.31 -13.28 -17.69
C SER A 29 -6.25 -12.19 -17.44
N LEU A 30 -5.87 -11.93 -16.20
CA LEU A 30 -4.82 -10.98 -15.83
C LEU A 30 -3.45 -11.65 -15.70
N ALA A 31 -3.40 -12.92 -15.32
CA ALA A 31 -2.16 -13.68 -15.14
C ALA A 31 -1.30 -13.72 -16.41
N GLY A 32 -1.91 -13.76 -17.61
CA GLY A 32 -1.19 -13.70 -18.89
C GLY A 32 -0.42 -12.39 -19.13
N GLN A 33 -0.74 -11.33 -18.39
CA GLN A 33 -0.08 -10.01 -18.44
C GLN A 33 0.63 -9.66 -17.13
N ALA A 34 0.88 -10.66 -16.27
CA ALA A 34 1.47 -10.46 -14.95
C ALA A 34 2.80 -9.68 -15.00
N GLN A 35 3.63 -9.89 -16.03
CA GLN A 35 4.90 -9.18 -16.19
C GLN A 35 4.75 -7.65 -16.25
N LEU A 36 3.63 -7.14 -16.78
CA LEU A 36 3.35 -5.70 -16.84
C LEU A 36 2.50 -5.24 -15.65
N LEU A 37 1.49 -6.03 -15.27
CA LEU A 37 0.54 -5.65 -14.24
C LEU A 37 1.14 -5.64 -12.84
N ILE A 38 2.03 -6.59 -12.52
CA ILE A 38 2.65 -6.68 -11.18
C ILE A 38 3.46 -5.42 -10.85
N PRO A 39 4.41 -4.95 -11.70
CA PRO A 39 5.13 -3.70 -11.44
C PRO A 39 4.19 -2.49 -11.31
N ILE A 40 3.16 -2.40 -12.15
CA ILE A 40 2.19 -1.29 -12.12
C ILE A 40 1.42 -1.27 -10.80
N VAL A 41 0.91 -2.43 -10.37
CA VAL A 41 0.18 -2.57 -9.11
C VAL A 41 1.07 -2.21 -7.92
N CYS A 42 2.32 -2.69 -7.89
CA CYS A 42 3.27 -2.36 -6.83
C CYS A 42 3.59 -0.84 -6.80
N GLY A 43 3.81 -0.23 -7.96
CA GLY A 43 4.03 1.22 -8.07
C GLY A 43 2.82 2.03 -7.61
N ALA A 44 1.62 1.63 -8.03
CA ALA A 44 0.37 2.26 -7.60
C ALA A 44 0.15 2.13 -6.09
N ALA A 45 0.41 0.95 -5.51
CA ALA A 45 0.29 0.71 -4.07
C ALA A 45 1.19 1.64 -3.26
N ILE A 46 2.44 1.84 -3.70
CA ILE A 46 3.39 2.77 -3.07
C ILE A 46 2.86 4.22 -3.10
N ILE A 47 2.40 4.66 -4.26
CA ILE A 47 1.91 6.03 -4.48
C ILE A 47 0.65 6.28 -3.65
N VAL A 48 -0.28 5.33 -3.61
CA VAL A 48 -1.53 5.44 -2.83
C VAL A 48 -1.27 5.33 -1.33
N ALA A 49 -0.31 4.51 -0.91
CA ALA A 49 0.03 4.35 0.50
C ALA A 49 0.62 5.65 1.09
N MET A 50 1.35 6.46 0.33
CA MET A 50 1.96 7.71 0.83
C MET A 50 0.93 8.66 1.47
N PRO A 51 -0.11 9.16 0.76
CA PRO A 51 -1.09 10.06 1.36
C PRO A 51 -1.89 9.38 2.47
N LEU A 52 -2.20 8.10 2.32
CA LEU A 52 -2.99 7.36 3.31
C LEU A 52 -2.23 7.21 4.64
N SER A 53 -0.92 6.95 4.57
CA SER A 53 -0.06 6.83 5.75
C SER A 53 -0.02 8.11 6.58
N TYR A 54 -0.05 9.28 5.93
CA TYR A 54 -0.06 10.57 6.63
C TYR A 54 -1.38 10.78 7.38
N VAL A 55 -2.51 10.44 6.76
CA VAL A 55 -3.84 10.52 7.39
C VAL A 55 -3.90 9.61 8.62
N VAL A 56 -3.42 8.37 8.50
CA VAL A 56 -3.42 7.40 9.61
C VAL A 56 -2.47 7.85 10.72
N ALA A 57 -1.24 8.27 10.40
CA ALA A 57 -0.29 8.75 11.39
C ALA A 57 -0.80 9.98 12.16
N ARG A 58 -1.53 10.88 11.49
CA ARG A 58 -2.18 12.03 12.13
C ARG A 58 -3.28 11.61 13.11
N ARG A 59 -4.07 10.57 12.78
CA ARG A 59 -5.08 10.02 13.70
C ARG A 59 -4.45 9.36 14.91
N ILE A 60 -3.38 8.57 14.71
CA ILE A 60 -2.63 7.93 15.80
C ILE A 60 -2.09 8.99 16.75
N ALA A 61 -1.41 10.02 16.23
CA ALA A 61 -0.83 11.05 17.08
C ALA A 61 -1.88 11.82 17.90
N ARG A 62 -3.10 12.03 17.38
CA ARG A 62 -4.19 12.65 18.14
C ARG A 62 -4.71 11.74 19.25
N ALA A 63 -4.80 10.43 19.00
CA ALA A 63 -5.28 9.46 19.97
C ALA A 63 -4.27 9.23 21.11
N THR A 64 -2.97 9.40 20.86
CA THR A 64 -1.90 9.18 21.86
C THR A 64 -1.56 10.43 22.67
N ALA A 65 -2.05 11.62 22.31
CA ALA A 65 -1.73 12.89 23.00
C ALA A 65 -2.51 13.12 24.32
N THR A 66 -2.98 12.05 24.97
CA THR A 66 -3.61 12.03 26.30
C THR A 66 -2.59 11.78 27.39
#